data_AF-A0A942NQG8-F1
#
_entry.id   AF-A0A942NQG8-F1
#
_cell.length_a   1.000
_cell.length_b   1.000
_cell.length_c   1.000
_cell.angle_alpha   90.00
_cell.angle_beta   90.00
_cell.angle_gamma   90.00
#
_symmetry.space_group_name_H-M   'P 1'
#
loop_
_entity.id
_entity.type
_entity.pdbx_description
1 polymer ?
#
loop_
_entity_poly.entity_id
_entity_poly.type
_entity_poly.pdbx_seq_one_letter_code
_entity_poly.pdbx_strand_id
1 'polypeptide(L)'
;MKKVQQGFTLIELMIVVAIIGILAAVAIPAYQDYVTRAKWAKVIAGTEATKLAIGECLNDNGGTLTSCDTYAELTPYGVSAAPAAADLEGATMTVTPTTAAISLAGGAPLASCTFSMTPAVGSGTGTITWVPVASSTTCAKYVKGAS
;
A
#
# COMPACT_ATOMS: atom_id res chain seq x y z
N MET A 1 -52.37 38.10 -5.79
CA MET A 1 -51.00 38.67 -5.71
C MET A 1 -50.04 37.65 -6.34
N LYS A 2 -49.41 37.98 -7.47
CA LYS A 2 -48.39 37.11 -8.08
C LYS A 2 -47.12 37.22 -7.25
N LYS A 3 -46.65 36.13 -6.65
CA LYS A 3 -45.30 36.06 -6.08
C LYS A 3 -44.32 36.27 -7.25
N VAL A 4 -43.57 37.37 -7.23
CA VAL A 4 -42.46 37.59 -8.15
C VAL A 4 -41.37 36.60 -7.77
N GLN A 5 -41.06 35.66 -8.65
CA GLN A 5 -40.01 34.68 -8.42
C GLN A 5 -38.67 35.42 -8.55
N GLN A 6 -38.00 35.64 -7.41
CA GLN A 6 -36.65 36.19 -7.38
C GLN A 6 -35.69 35.10 -7.88
N GLY A 7 -35.19 35.27 -9.10
CA GLY A 7 -34.15 34.41 -9.66
C GLY A 7 -32.78 34.76 -9.09
N PHE A 8 -31.88 33.77 -9.05
CA PHE A 8 -30.47 33.97 -8.72
C PHE A 8 -29.80 34.90 -9.74
N THR A 9 -28.93 35.80 -9.29
CA THR A 9 -28.16 36.68 -10.18
C THR A 9 -26.96 35.94 -10.78
N LEU A 10 -26.55 36.33 -12.00
CA LEU A 10 -25.32 35.80 -12.61
C LEU A 10 -24.09 36.11 -11.77
N ILE A 11 -24.08 37.25 -11.06
CA ILE A 11 -22.98 37.64 -10.18
C ILE A 11 -22.88 36.69 -8.99
N GLU A 12 -23.99 36.33 -8.36
CA GLU A 12 -23.99 35.36 -7.26
C GLU A 12 -23.48 34.00 -7.73
N LEU A 13 -23.90 33.55 -8.91
CA LEU A 13 -23.45 32.28 -9.46
C LEU A 13 -21.94 32.29 -9.78
N MET A 14 -21.42 33.39 -10.34
CA MET A 14 -19.99 33.54 -10.63
C MET A 14 -19.13 33.53 -9.36
N ILE A 15 -19.57 34.18 -8.28
CA ILE A 15 -18.84 34.18 -7.00
C ILE A 15 -18.81 32.77 -6.40
N VAL A 16 -19.92 32.04 -6.44
CA VAL A 16 -19.98 30.67 -5.93
C VAL A 16 -19.02 29.76 -6.69
N VAL A 17 -18.99 29.85 -8.02
CA VAL A 17 -18.06 29.06 -8.85
C VAL A 17 -16.61 29.41 -8.53
N ALA A 18 -16.28 30.68 -8.30
CA ALA A 18 -14.93 31.10 -7.92
C ALA A 18 -14.49 30.48 -6.58
N ILE A 19 -15.37 30.49 -5.56
CA ILE A 19 -15.07 29.90 -4.25
C ILE A 19 -14.92 28.37 -4.36
N ILE A 20 -15.82 27.69 -5.07
CA ILE A 20 -15.73 26.24 -5.30
C ILE A 20 -14.42 25.90 -6.03
N GLY A 21 -14.01 26.72 -7.01
CA GLY A 21 -12.75 26.54 -7.72
C GLY A 21 -11.53 26.55 -6.80
N ILE A 22 -11.46 27.50 -5.86
CA ILE A 22 -10.36 27.57 -4.88
C ILE A 22 -10.37 26.36 -3.94
N LEU A 23 -11.54 26.00 -3.41
CA LEU A 23 -11.67 24.85 -2.51
C LEU A 23 -11.31 23.54 -3.22
N ALA A 24 -11.75 23.35 -4.46
CA ALA A 24 -11.48 22.15 -5.25
C ALA A 24 -9.98 22.00 -5.54
N ALA A 25 -9.27 23.08 -5.82
CA ALA A 25 -7.83 23.05 -6.09
C ALA A 25 -7.01 22.47 -4.92
N VAL A 26 -7.43 22.71 -3.67
CA VAL A 26 -6.78 22.17 -2.47
C VAL A 26 -7.36 20.81 -2.06
N ALA A 27 -8.68 20.64 -2.16
CA ALA A 27 -9.36 19.45 -1.68
C ALA A 27 -9.12 18.22 -2.57
N ILE A 28 -9.07 18.38 -3.89
CA ILE A 28 -8.92 17.24 -4.82
C ILE A 28 -7.58 16.52 -4.62
N PRO A 29 -6.42 17.20 -4.60
CA PRO A 29 -5.14 16.52 -4.35
C PRO A 29 -5.08 15.85 -2.98
N ALA A 30 -5.61 16.51 -1.94
CA ALA A 30 -5.64 15.95 -0.58
C ALA A 30 -6.52 14.69 -0.51
N TYR A 31 -7.68 14.69 -1.17
CA TYR A 31 -8.57 13.54 -1.25
C TYR A 31 -7.94 12.38 -2.04
N GLN A 32 -7.28 12.67 -3.17
CA GLN A 32 -6.54 11.66 -3.93
C GLN A 32 -5.44 11.01 -3.08
N ASP A 33 -4.69 11.79 -2.32
CA ASP A 33 -3.66 11.27 -1.41
C ASP A 33 -4.25 10.39 -0.31
N TYR A 34 -5.43 10.74 0.21
CA TYR A 34 -6.15 9.92 1.20
C TYR A 34 -6.61 8.58 0.61
N VAL A 35 -7.20 8.59 -0.58
CA VAL A 35 -7.63 7.37 -1.27
C VAL A 35 -6.44 6.47 -1.56
N THR A 36 -5.31 7.02 -2.02
CA THR A 36 -4.09 6.26 -2.28
C THR A 36 -3.54 5.61 -1.00
N ARG A 37 -3.53 6.33 0.13
CA ARG A 37 -3.18 5.76 1.46
C ARG A 37 -4.10 4.59 1.84
N ALA A 38 -5.40 4.74 1.67
CA ALA A 38 -6.37 3.70 2.00
C ALA A 38 -6.15 2.44 1.15
N LYS A 39 -5.87 2.61 -0.15
CA LYS A 39 -5.52 1.49 -1.04
C LYS A 39 -4.24 0.80 -0.58
N TRP A 40 -3.17 1.54 -0.29
CA TRP A 40 -1.93 0.96 0.24
C TRP A 40 -2.14 0.20 1.54
N ALA A 41 -2.99 0.69 2.45
CA ALA A 41 -3.32 -0.03 3.68
C ALA A 41 -3.96 -1.41 3.39
N LYS A 42 -4.87 -1.49 2.41
CA LYS A 42 -5.46 -2.77 1.98
C LYS A 42 -4.42 -3.69 1.34
N VAL A 43 -3.55 -3.15 0.47
CA VAL A 43 -2.47 -3.93 -0.16
C VAL A 43 -1.54 -4.53 0.88
N ILE A 44 -1.15 -3.75 1.89
CA ILE A 44 -0.27 -4.21 2.98
C ILE A 44 -0.97 -5.25 3.85
N ALA A 45 -2.25 -5.07 4.18
CA ALA A 45 -3.02 -6.11 4.88
C ALA A 45 -3.05 -7.43 4.08
N GLY A 46 -3.09 -7.36 2.75
CA GLY A 46 -3.00 -8.52 1.87
C GLY A 46 -1.68 -9.29 1.95
N THR A 47 -0.62 -8.72 2.55
CA THR A 47 0.67 -9.39 2.73
C THR A 47 0.79 -10.22 4.00
N GLU A 48 -0.17 -10.10 4.94
CA GLU A 48 -0.06 -10.69 6.28
C GLU A 48 0.11 -12.21 6.26
N ALA A 49 -0.59 -12.91 5.37
CA ALA A 49 -0.48 -14.36 5.23
C ALA A 49 0.93 -14.78 4.77
N THR A 50 1.50 -14.09 3.77
CA THR A 50 2.86 -14.35 3.29
C THR A 50 3.91 -13.98 4.34
N LYS A 51 3.69 -12.89 5.07
CA LYS A 51 4.56 -12.46 6.17
C LYS A 51 4.60 -13.50 7.29
N LEU A 52 3.46 -14.06 7.64
CA LEU A 52 3.35 -15.15 8.63
C LEU A 52 4.05 -16.41 8.12
N ALA A 53 3.77 -16.83 6.89
CA ALA A 53 4.37 -18.03 6.28
C ALA A 53 5.90 -17.94 6.22
N ILE A 54 6.45 -16.78 5.82
CA ILE A 54 7.90 -16.54 5.86
C ILE A 54 8.42 -16.60 7.30
N GLY A 55 7.67 -16.04 8.25
CA GLY A 55 8.05 -16.08 9.66
C GLY A 55 8.16 -17.51 10.22
N GLU A 56 7.16 -18.34 9.93
CA GLU A 56 7.15 -19.76 10.33
C GLU A 56 8.25 -20.55 9.62
N CYS A 57 8.41 -20.35 8.31
CA CYS A 57 9.47 -20.96 7.53
C CYS A 57 10.86 -20.63 8.09
N LEU A 58 11.11 -19.36 8.41
CA LEU A 58 12.38 -18.94 8.98
C LEU A 58 12.60 -19.54 10.36
N ASN A 59 11.55 -19.71 11.17
CA ASN A 59 11.66 -20.35 12.47
C ASN A 59 12.10 -21.83 12.34
N ASP A 60 11.55 -22.56 11.37
CA ASP A 60 11.89 -23.97 11.13
C ASP A 60 13.28 -24.15 10.48
N ASN A 61 13.70 -23.20 9.65
CA ASN A 61 14.97 -23.25 8.91
C ASN A 61 16.11 -22.48 9.62
N GLY A 62 15.98 -22.25 10.92
CA GLY A 62 17.03 -21.62 11.74
C GLY A 62 17.39 -20.20 11.32
N GLY A 63 16.45 -19.47 10.72
CA GLY A 63 16.64 -18.11 10.23
C GLY A 63 17.26 -17.99 8.84
N THR A 64 17.39 -19.10 8.10
CA THR A 64 18.00 -19.08 6.77
C THR A 64 17.06 -18.48 5.73
N LEU A 65 17.33 -17.24 5.30
CA LEU A 65 16.49 -16.52 4.34
C LEU A 65 16.29 -17.24 3.01
N THR A 66 17.35 -17.87 2.48
CA THR A 66 17.33 -18.59 1.21
C THR A 66 16.51 -19.87 1.22
N SER A 67 16.00 -20.29 2.38
CA SER A 67 15.11 -21.45 2.50
C SER A 67 13.62 -21.05 2.46
N CYS A 68 13.34 -19.75 2.41
CA CYS A 68 12.00 -19.17 2.57
C CYS A 68 11.76 -18.00 1.61
N ASP A 69 12.43 -17.99 0.45
CA ASP A 69 12.45 -16.87 -0.48
C ASP A 69 11.66 -17.11 -1.78
N THR A 70 11.00 -18.26 -1.89
CA THR A 70 10.07 -18.60 -2.97
C THR A 70 8.72 -19.09 -2.46
N TYR A 71 7.65 -18.94 -3.27
CA TYR A 71 6.34 -19.51 -2.91
C TYR A 71 6.32 -21.05 -2.87
N ALA A 72 7.23 -21.72 -3.56
CA ALA A 72 7.36 -23.17 -3.48
C ALA A 72 7.78 -23.61 -2.06
N GLU A 73 8.72 -22.88 -1.46
CA GLU A 73 9.19 -23.10 -0.09
C GLU A 73 8.15 -22.70 0.96
N LEU A 74 7.26 -21.76 0.64
CA LEU A 74 6.19 -21.31 1.54
C LEU A 74 4.93 -22.18 1.47
N THR A 75 4.84 -23.12 0.52
CA THR A 75 3.66 -23.99 0.36
C THR A 75 3.35 -24.85 1.60
N PRO A 76 4.34 -25.45 2.31
CA PRO A 76 4.11 -26.14 3.58
C PRO A 76 3.53 -25.23 4.68
N TYR A 77 3.74 -23.92 4.55
CA TYR A 77 3.28 -22.87 5.47
C TYR A 77 1.98 -22.20 5.00
N GLY A 78 1.24 -22.84 4.08
CA GLY A 78 -0.09 -22.41 3.66
C GLY A 78 -0.14 -21.32 2.59
N VAL A 79 1.01 -20.94 2.01
CA VAL A 79 1.07 -19.93 0.93
C VAL A 79 1.81 -20.49 -0.28
N SER A 80 1.07 -20.82 -1.34
CA SER A 80 1.63 -21.43 -2.55
C SER A 80 1.79 -20.48 -3.74
N ALA A 81 1.23 -19.27 -3.65
CA ALA A 81 1.30 -18.26 -4.69
C ALA A 81 1.04 -16.86 -4.14
N ALA A 82 1.39 -15.84 -4.93
CA ALA A 82 0.96 -14.48 -4.68
C ALA A 82 -0.58 -14.36 -4.82
N PRO A 83 -1.24 -13.49 -4.01
CA PRO A 83 -2.62 -13.08 -4.26
C PRO A 83 -2.76 -12.47 -5.65
N ALA A 84 -3.96 -12.57 -6.22
CA ALA A 84 -4.24 -11.95 -7.50
C ALA A 84 -4.16 -10.41 -7.37
N ALA A 85 -3.67 -9.73 -8.42
CA ALA A 85 -3.55 -8.28 -8.40
C ALA A 85 -4.90 -7.56 -8.15
N ALA A 86 -6.02 -8.17 -8.54
CA ALA A 86 -7.36 -7.66 -8.26
C ALA A 86 -7.66 -7.54 -6.76
N ASP A 87 -7.13 -8.45 -5.93
CA ASP A 87 -7.30 -8.43 -4.48
C ASP A 87 -6.39 -7.38 -3.81
N LEU A 88 -5.34 -6.97 -4.53
CA LEU A 88 -4.31 -6.01 -4.09
C LEU A 88 -4.43 -4.67 -4.81
N GLU A 89 -5.64 -4.21 -5.17
CA GLU A 89 -5.86 -2.88 -5.78
C GLU A 89 -5.03 -2.64 -7.07
N GLY A 90 -4.71 -3.72 -7.79
CA GLY A 90 -3.87 -3.72 -8.99
C GLY A 90 -2.36 -3.81 -8.72
N ALA A 91 -1.93 -3.96 -7.46
CA ALA A 91 -0.53 -4.22 -7.13
C ALA A 91 -0.15 -5.66 -7.44
N THR A 92 1.11 -5.89 -7.81
CA THR A 92 1.70 -7.23 -7.87
C THR A 92 2.54 -7.48 -6.63
N MET A 93 2.46 -8.71 -6.10
CA MET A 93 3.26 -9.14 -4.95
C MET A 93 4.25 -10.22 -5.36
N THR A 94 5.50 -10.08 -4.94
CA THR A 94 6.55 -11.08 -5.15
C THR A 94 7.31 -11.33 -3.85
N VAL A 95 7.83 -12.55 -3.69
CA VAL A 95 8.86 -12.84 -2.70
C VAL A 95 10.20 -12.78 -3.42
N THR A 96 11.14 -12.02 -2.88
CA THR A 96 12.41 -11.72 -3.54
C THR A 96 13.44 -12.78 -3.14
N PRO A 97 14.04 -13.50 -4.11
CA PRO A 97 15.10 -14.47 -3.83
C PRO A 97 16.24 -13.85 -3.01
N THR A 98 16.96 -14.69 -2.27
CA THR A 98 18.04 -14.40 -1.31
C THR A 98 17.69 -13.56 -0.09
N THR A 99 16.62 -12.77 -0.13
CA THR A 99 16.26 -11.85 0.95
C THR A 99 14.92 -12.17 1.61
N ALA A 100 14.12 -13.05 1.01
CA ALA A 100 12.74 -13.30 1.39
C ALA A 100 11.89 -12.02 1.52
N ALA A 101 12.28 -10.94 0.83
CA ALA A 101 11.58 -9.67 0.91
C ALA A 101 10.24 -9.77 0.17
N ILE A 102 9.16 -9.41 0.86
CA ILE A 102 7.85 -9.24 0.23
C ILE A 102 7.85 -7.91 -0.49
N SER A 103 7.80 -7.93 -1.81
CA SER A 103 7.82 -6.75 -2.67
C SER A 103 6.46 -6.52 -3.31
N LEU A 104 5.94 -5.31 -3.17
CA LEU A 104 4.68 -4.84 -3.72
C LEU A 104 4.96 -3.77 -4.77
N ALA A 105 4.54 -3.99 -6.00
CA ALA A 105 4.62 -2.99 -7.07
C ALA A 105 3.22 -2.49 -7.42
N GLY A 106 2.92 -1.26 -7.04
CA GLY A 106 1.64 -0.60 -7.34
C GLY A 106 1.66 0.11 -8.69
N GLY A 107 0.56 0.03 -9.44
CA GLY A 107 0.36 0.81 -10.66
C GLY A 107 -0.12 2.24 -10.39
N ALA A 108 -0.67 2.91 -11.41
CA ALA A 108 -1.19 4.28 -11.30
C ALA A 108 -2.17 4.52 -10.14
N PRO A 109 -3.10 3.60 -9.78
CA PRO A 109 -3.99 3.78 -8.64
C PRO A 109 -3.28 3.86 -7.27
N LEU A 110 -2.02 3.45 -7.22
CA LEU A 110 -1.13 3.40 -6.07
C LEU A 110 0.05 4.38 -6.23
N ALA A 111 -0.11 5.38 -7.10
CA ALA A 111 0.91 6.38 -7.45
C ALA A 111 2.20 5.78 -8.06
N SER A 112 2.11 4.61 -8.70
CA SER A 112 3.25 3.91 -9.32
C SER A 112 4.40 3.65 -8.34
N CYS A 113 4.08 3.51 -7.05
CA CYS A 113 5.03 3.29 -5.98
C CYS A 113 5.33 1.81 -5.78
N THR A 114 6.54 1.50 -5.30
CA THR A 114 6.85 0.16 -4.78
C THR A 114 7.11 0.23 -3.28
N PHE A 115 6.78 -0.85 -2.60
CA PHE A 115 6.95 -1.02 -1.17
C PHE A 115 7.46 -2.43 -0.91
N SER A 116 8.48 -2.58 -0.08
CA SER A 116 8.98 -3.89 0.34
C SER A 116 9.03 -4.02 1.84
N MET A 117 8.89 -5.25 2.32
CA MET A 117 9.11 -5.62 3.70
C MET A 117 10.14 -6.76 3.73
N THR A 118 11.32 -6.47 4.26
CA THR A 118 12.41 -7.46 4.34
C THR A 118 12.48 -8.03 5.76
N PRO A 119 12.42 -9.36 5.94
CA PRO A 119 12.66 -9.96 7.24
C PRO A 119 14.14 -9.85 7.61
N ALA A 120 14.41 -9.41 8.84
CA ALA A 120 15.72 -9.38 9.45
C ALA A 120 15.70 -10.28 10.69
N VAL A 121 16.52 -11.33 10.65
CA VAL A 121 16.62 -12.32 11.71
C VAL A 121 17.68 -11.85 12.72
N GLY A 122 17.26 -11.61 13.97
CA GLY A 122 18.16 -11.24 15.05
C GLY A 122 19.08 -12.41 15.43
N SER A 123 20.38 -12.14 15.60
CA SER A 123 21.33 -13.15 16.05
C SER A 123 20.97 -13.65 17.45
N GLY A 124 20.87 -14.97 17.62
CA GLY A 124 20.76 -15.65 18.91
C GLY A 124 19.38 -15.69 19.59
N THR A 125 18.36 -15.00 19.08
CA THR A 125 17.01 -14.95 19.72
C THR A 125 15.87 -15.44 18.82
N GLY A 126 16.13 -15.77 17.55
CA GLY A 126 15.09 -16.16 16.59
C GLY A 126 14.05 -15.06 16.33
N THR A 127 14.30 -13.83 16.79
CA THR A 127 13.37 -12.71 16.60
C THR A 127 13.40 -12.25 15.16
N ILE A 128 12.26 -12.30 14.49
CA ILE A 128 12.09 -11.82 13.12
C ILE A 128 11.54 -10.40 13.17
N THR A 129 12.37 -9.44 12.76
CA THR A 129 11.95 -8.05 12.56
C THR A 129 11.67 -7.80 11.09
N TRP A 130 10.74 -6.90 10.77
CA TRP A 130 10.42 -6.58 9.38
C TRP A 130 10.79 -5.14 9.09
N VAL A 131 11.64 -4.94 8.09
CA VAL A 131 12.14 -3.62 7.68
C VAL A 131 11.33 -3.16 6.47
N PRO A 132 10.37 -2.22 6.66
CA PRO A 132 9.61 -1.64 5.57
C PRO A 132 10.45 -0.61 4.79
N VAL A 133 10.40 -0.65 3.45
CA VAL A 133 11.09 0.31 2.58
C VAL A 133 10.17 0.73 1.44
N ALA A 134 10.01 2.03 1.21
CA ALA A 134 9.31 2.56 0.03
C ALA A 134 10.32 2.99 -1.05
N SER A 135 9.91 2.98 -2.32
CA SER A 135 10.78 3.37 -3.44
C SER A 135 11.27 4.82 -3.41
N SER A 136 10.57 5.71 -2.69
CA SER A 136 10.93 7.11 -2.53
C SER A 136 10.23 7.73 -1.32
N THR A 137 10.69 8.90 -0.89
CA THR A 137 10.04 9.71 0.16
C THR A 137 8.61 10.11 -0.21
N THR A 138 8.34 10.33 -1.50
CA THR A 138 6.99 10.59 -2.01
C THR A 138 6.10 9.36 -1.83
N CYS A 139 6.64 8.16 -1.99
CA CYS A 139 5.91 6.92 -1.76
C CYS A 139 5.73 6.60 -0.27
N ALA A 140 6.73 6.94 0.56
CA ALA A 140 6.66 6.79 2.02
C ALA A 140 5.49 7.58 2.64
N LYS A 141 5.03 8.68 2.02
CA LYS A 141 3.84 9.41 2.49
C LYS A 141 2.54 8.59 2.39
N TYR A 142 2.54 7.53 1.57
CA TYR A 142 1.39 6.65 1.38
C TYR A 142 1.44 5.39 2.26
N VAL A 143 2.62 5.02 2.74
CA VAL A 143 2.87 3.77 3.48
C VAL A 143 3.51 4.06 4.83
N LYS A 144 2.78 3.80 5.92
CA LYS A 144 3.24 4.10 7.27
C LYS A 144 4.47 3.25 7.64
N GLY A 145 5.52 3.89 8.15
CA GLY A 145 6.72 3.24 8.67
C GLY A 145 7.82 2.98 7.63
N ALA A 146 7.58 3.28 6.35
CA ALA A 146 8.50 3.01 5.23
C ALA A 146 9.59 4.07 5.01
N SER A 147 10.02 4.76 6.07
CA SER A 147 10.94 5.91 6.04
C SER A 147 12.38 5.53 6.34
#